data_AF-A0A7C5K5T9-F1
#
_entry.id   AF-A0A7C5K5T9-F1
#
_cell.length_a   1.000
_cell.length_b   1.000
_cell.length_c   1.000
_cell.angle_alpha   90.00
_cell.angle_beta   90.00
_cell.angle_gamma   90.00
#
_symmetry.space_group_name_H-M   'P 1'
#
loop_
_entity.id
_entity.type
_entity.pdbx_description
1 polymer ?
#
loop_
_entity_poly.entity_id
_entity_poly.type
_entity_poly.pdbx_seq_one_letter_code
_entity_poly.pdbx_strand_id
1 'polypeptide(L)'
;GVAFKLAHALLKRDRALAARVDLREHLDLVAVGTIADLVPLTGENRILARAGLARLPATNKAGLRALLDVAAVPDEVTPAHVGFRIAPRLNAAGRLADAMTALKLMLTEDGAEARALAAVLNKHNADRQQIEEKIVAAALAQAEKFAGDRVLVLADESWHAGVIGIAASRVLQEYYRPVVVIGAGGKGSCRSINGFSIVGALAACAPWLDRFGGHEMAAGLTVPPGNIGPLRQALNEHAARVLRTEDLAPAVQVDAVVGLGELDAEFFECLRQFEPCGVGNPAPVFAVENVRLRGAPRVVGKNHLKFFVTDGDTTVEAVWWGRGEAELPAVLDVAFVPELNDYRGVESVVLRVRAVRANGRSA
;
A
#
# COMPACT_ATOMS: atom_id res chain seq x y z
N GLY A 1 -15.05 -5.65 -12.22
CA GLY A 1 -16.40 -5.02 -12.20
C GLY A 1 -17.17 -5.19 -13.49
N VAL A 2 -16.72 -4.61 -14.61
CA VAL A 2 -17.50 -4.53 -15.86
C VAL A 2 -17.91 -5.91 -16.42
N ALA A 3 -16.99 -6.89 -16.46
CA ALA A 3 -17.31 -8.24 -16.93
C ALA A 3 -18.47 -8.90 -16.14
N PHE A 4 -18.50 -8.71 -14.82
CA PHE A 4 -19.61 -9.18 -13.97
C PHE A 4 -20.92 -8.47 -14.29
N LYS A 5 -20.90 -7.15 -14.52
CA LYS A 5 -22.09 -6.40 -14.91
C LYS A 5 -22.61 -6.82 -16.28
N LEU A 6 -21.73 -7.14 -17.23
CA LEU A 6 -22.11 -7.69 -18.52
C LEU A 6 -22.79 -9.06 -18.35
N ALA A 7 -22.20 -9.97 -17.60
CA ALA A 7 -22.81 -11.27 -17.30
C ALA A 7 -24.18 -11.10 -16.61
N HIS A 8 -24.28 -10.18 -15.65
CA HIS A 8 -25.55 -9.84 -15.00
C HIS A 8 -26.61 -9.33 -16.00
N ALA A 9 -26.21 -8.47 -16.94
CA ALA A 9 -27.10 -7.97 -17.98
C ALA A 9 -27.58 -9.08 -18.92
N LEU A 10 -26.71 -10.05 -19.26
CA LEU A 10 -27.09 -11.21 -20.08
C LEU A 10 -28.09 -12.10 -19.35
N LEU A 11 -27.86 -12.41 -18.06
CA LEU A 11 -28.79 -13.20 -17.25
C LEU A 11 -30.16 -12.52 -17.10
N LYS A 12 -30.21 -11.19 -17.01
CA LYS A 12 -31.48 -10.46 -17.00
C LYS A 12 -32.30 -10.61 -18.29
N ARG A 13 -31.64 -10.86 -19.43
CA ARG A 13 -32.29 -10.99 -20.74
C ARG A 13 -32.69 -12.43 -21.05
N ASP A 14 -32.01 -13.40 -20.46
CA ASP A 14 -32.24 -14.83 -20.68
C ASP A 14 -32.64 -15.54 -19.37
N ARG A 15 -33.95 -15.79 -19.21
CA ARG A 15 -34.49 -16.48 -18.04
C ARG A 15 -34.03 -17.94 -17.92
N ALA A 16 -33.76 -18.61 -19.04
CA ALA A 16 -33.29 -20.00 -19.01
C ALA A 16 -31.85 -20.06 -18.50
N LEU A 17 -31.02 -19.10 -18.91
CA LEU A 17 -29.65 -18.95 -18.40
C LEU A 17 -29.65 -18.54 -16.92
N ALA A 18 -30.53 -17.60 -16.52
CA ALA A 18 -30.67 -17.17 -15.12
C ALA A 18 -31.07 -18.31 -14.16
N ALA A 19 -31.80 -19.32 -14.65
CA ALA A 19 -32.16 -20.48 -13.85
C ALA A 19 -30.98 -21.45 -13.60
N ARG A 20 -29.89 -21.35 -14.37
CA ARG A 20 -28.76 -22.30 -14.34
C ARG A 20 -27.47 -21.71 -13.78
N VAL A 21 -27.34 -20.39 -13.75
CA VAL A 21 -26.10 -19.70 -13.38
C VAL A 21 -26.37 -18.77 -12.21
N ASP A 22 -25.78 -19.07 -11.05
CA ASP A 22 -25.75 -18.13 -9.94
C ASP A 22 -24.51 -17.24 -10.04
N LEU A 23 -24.70 -16.04 -10.59
CA LEU A 23 -23.61 -15.09 -10.78
C LEU A 23 -22.92 -14.69 -9.46
N ARG A 24 -23.61 -14.80 -8.31
CA ARG A 24 -23.04 -14.50 -6.98
C ARG A 24 -21.86 -15.39 -6.65
N GLU A 25 -21.78 -16.57 -7.26
CA GLU A 25 -20.64 -17.48 -7.11
C GLU A 25 -19.32 -16.85 -7.59
N HIS A 26 -19.36 -15.87 -8.49
CA HIS A 26 -18.15 -15.23 -9.04
C HIS A 26 -17.77 -13.92 -8.33
N LEU A 27 -18.47 -13.52 -7.28
CA LEU A 27 -18.17 -12.28 -6.55
C LEU A 27 -16.77 -12.29 -5.91
N ASP A 28 -16.25 -13.48 -5.56
CA ASP A 28 -14.88 -13.66 -5.10
C ASP A 28 -13.84 -13.18 -6.13
N LEU A 29 -13.97 -13.58 -7.39
CA LEU A 29 -13.15 -13.11 -8.51
C LEU A 29 -13.33 -11.62 -8.75
N VAL A 30 -14.56 -11.10 -8.59
CA VAL A 30 -14.83 -9.67 -8.73
C VAL A 30 -14.11 -8.86 -7.66
N ALA A 31 -14.15 -9.30 -6.40
CA ALA A 31 -13.43 -8.64 -5.32
C ALA A 31 -11.91 -8.66 -5.57
N VAL A 32 -11.34 -9.82 -5.92
CA VAL A 32 -9.92 -9.94 -6.25
C VAL A 32 -9.52 -8.99 -7.37
N GLY A 33 -10.24 -9.00 -8.49
CA GLY A 33 -9.93 -8.13 -9.62
C GLY A 33 -10.12 -6.63 -9.31
N THR A 34 -11.18 -6.27 -8.57
CA THR A 34 -11.45 -4.87 -8.21
C THR A 34 -10.38 -4.32 -7.27
N ILE A 35 -9.98 -5.08 -6.25
CA ILE A 35 -8.96 -4.63 -5.29
C ILE A 35 -7.56 -4.66 -5.91
N ALA A 36 -7.26 -5.66 -6.77
CA ALA A 36 -5.98 -5.75 -7.46
C ALA A 36 -5.74 -4.59 -8.45
N ASP A 37 -6.81 -4.02 -9.02
CA ASP A 37 -6.76 -2.87 -9.93
C ASP A 37 -6.64 -1.52 -9.20
N LEU A 38 -6.57 -1.54 -7.86
CA LEU A 38 -6.44 -0.35 -7.01
C LEU A 38 -7.50 0.74 -7.31
N VAL A 39 -8.70 0.35 -7.76
CA VAL A 39 -9.79 1.30 -8.00
C VAL A 39 -10.43 1.76 -6.69
N PRO A 40 -11.04 2.96 -6.63
CA PRO A 40 -11.72 3.44 -5.44
C PRO A 40 -12.80 2.46 -4.95
N LEU A 41 -12.73 2.07 -3.67
CA LEU A 41 -13.71 1.24 -2.95
C LEU A 41 -14.86 2.09 -2.42
N THR A 42 -15.50 2.81 -3.33
CA THR A 42 -16.72 3.59 -3.09
C THR A 42 -17.84 3.10 -4.02
N GLY A 43 -19.09 3.49 -3.74
CA GLY A 43 -20.24 3.17 -4.60
C GLY A 43 -20.35 1.67 -4.96
N GLU A 44 -20.46 1.37 -6.26
CA GLU A 44 -20.59 -0.02 -6.74
C GLU A 44 -19.38 -0.90 -6.42
N ASN A 45 -18.16 -0.36 -6.53
CA ASN A 45 -16.94 -1.12 -6.25
C ASN A 45 -16.91 -1.58 -4.79
N ARG A 46 -17.34 -0.72 -3.86
CA ARG A 46 -17.46 -1.06 -2.43
C ARG A 46 -18.43 -2.22 -2.21
N ILE A 47 -19.60 -2.17 -2.83
CA ILE A 47 -20.63 -3.21 -2.70
C ILE A 47 -20.09 -4.56 -3.21
N LEU A 48 -19.49 -4.56 -4.40
CA LEU A 48 -18.94 -5.77 -5.01
C LEU A 48 -17.75 -6.33 -4.23
N ALA A 49 -16.83 -5.47 -3.78
CA ALA A 49 -15.70 -5.88 -2.96
C ALA A 49 -16.16 -6.47 -1.62
N ARG A 50 -17.09 -5.81 -0.91
CA ARG A 50 -17.63 -6.31 0.37
C ARG A 50 -18.27 -7.69 0.20
N ALA A 51 -19.13 -7.86 -0.79
CA ALA A 51 -19.82 -9.12 -1.02
C ALA A 51 -18.87 -10.23 -1.48
N GLY A 52 -17.85 -9.91 -2.26
CA GLY A 52 -16.85 -10.88 -2.72
C GLY A 52 -15.85 -11.28 -1.64
N LEU A 53 -15.38 -10.34 -0.81
CA LEU A 53 -14.50 -10.61 0.33
C LEU A 53 -15.14 -11.57 1.32
N ALA A 54 -16.43 -11.38 1.65
CA ALA A 54 -17.17 -12.28 2.53
C ALA A 54 -17.28 -13.73 1.99
N ARG A 55 -17.13 -13.92 0.68
CA ARG A 55 -17.22 -15.23 0.01
C ARG A 55 -15.85 -15.85 -0.24
N LEU A 56 -14.79 -15.06 -0.27
CA LEU A 56 -13.45 -15.51 -0.65
C LEU A 56 -12.91 -16.64 0.25
N PRO A 57 -13.06 -16.61 1.60
CA PRO A 57 -12.58 -17.68 2.47
C PRO A 57 -13.23 -19.04 2.17
N ALA A 58 -14.50 -19.01 1.77
CA ALA A 58 -15.30 -20.20 1.46
C ALA A 58 -15.45 -20.45 -0.04
N THR A 59 -14.58 -19.87 -0.88
CA THR A 59 -14.66 -20.06 -2.34
C THR A 59 -14.56 -21.53 -2.71
N ASN A 60 -15.32 -21.99 -3.71
CA ASN A 60 -15.24 -23.34 -4.26
C ASN A 60 -14.25 -23.48 -5.42
N LYS A 61 -13.61 -22.39 -5.86
CA LYS A 61 -12.71 -22.40 -7.02
C LYS A 61 -11.36 -22.96 -6.60
N ALA A 62 -10.97 -24.09 -7.19
CA ALA A 62 -9.71 -24.77 -6.89
C ALA A 62 -8.51 -23.82 -6.97
N GLY A 63 -8.48 -22.97 -8.02
CA GLY A 63 -7.44 -21.96 -8.21
C GLY A 63 -7.33 -20.92 -7.11
N LEU A 64 -8.46 -20.34 -6.69
CA LEU A 64 -8.45 -19.33 -5.62
C LEU A 64 -8.07 -19.94 -4.28
N ARG A 65 -8.57 -21.15 -3.95
CA ARG A 65 -8.16 -21.88 -2.72
C ARG A 65 -6.65 -22.07 -2.68
N ALA A 66 -6.09 -22.66 -3.73
CA ALA A 66 -4.65 -22.87 -3.82
C ALA A 66 -3.85 -21.56 -3.71
N LEU A 67 -4.37 -20.47 -4.26
CA LEU A 67 -3.73 -19.16 -4.17
C LEU A 67 -3.79 -18.55 -2.76
N LEU A 68 -4.93 -18.68 -2.05
CA LEU A 68 -5.08 -18.25 -0.67
C LEU A 68 -4.11 -18.99 0.25
N ASP A 69 -3.97 -20.31 0.05
CA ASP A 69 -3.08 -21.19 0.81
C ASP A 69 -1.61 -20.76 0.65
N VAL A 70 -1.10 -20.68 -0.59
CA VAL A 70 0.30 -20.27 -0.82
C VAL A 70 0.58 -18.82 -0.46
N ALA A 71 -0.47 -17.98 -0.41
CA ALA A 71 -0.39 -16.61 0.04
C ALA A 71 -0.51 -16.46 1.56
N ALA A 72 -0.75 -17.55 2.28
CA ALA A 72 -0.99 -17.58 3.72
C ALA A 72 -2.03 -16.53 4.15
N VAL A 73 -3.12 -16.42 3.40
CA VAL A 73 -4.19 -15.47 3.70
C VAL A 73 -5.02 -16.03 4.87
N PRO A 74 -5.27 -15.25 5.93
CA PRO A 74 -6.08 -15.70 7.06
C PRO A 74 -7.56 -15.83 6.66
N ASP A 75 -8.35 -16.49 7.51
CA ASP A 75 -9.79 -16.68 7.29
C ASP A 75 -10.54 -15.35 7.14
N GLU A 76 -10.16 -14.33 7.90
CA GLU A 76 -10.69 -12.98 7.73
C GLU A 76 -9.90 -12.22 6.65
N VAL A 77 -10.49 -12.14 5.46
CA VAL A 77 -9.86 -11.49 4.30
C VAL A 77 -10.22 -10.01 4.26
N THR A 78 -9.20 -9.16 4.32
CA THR A 78 -9.32 -7.72 4.12
C THR A 78 -8.86 -7.32 2.70
N PRO A 79 -9.19 -6.11 2.23
CA PRO A 79 -8.61 -5.58 1.00
C PRO A 79 -7.08 -5.57 0.99
N ALA A 80 -6.45 -5.36 2.15
CA ALA A 80 -5.00 -5.41 2.29
C ALA A 80 -4.45 -6.81 1.98
N HIS A 81 -5.11 -7.89 2.43
CA HIS A 81 -4.71 -9.26 2.09
C HIS A 81 -4.78 -9.49 0.57
N VAL A 82 -5.84 -9.02 -0.09
CA VAL A 82 -5.97 -9.12 -1.54
C VAL A 82 -4.87 -8.30 -2.25
N GLY A 83 -4.72 -7.03 -1.90
CA GLY A 83 -3.78 -6.10 -2.57
C GLY A 83 -2.30 -6.42 -2.34
N PHE A 84 -1.92 -6.97 -1.18
CA PHE A 84 -0.51 -7.21 -0.83
C PHE A 84 -0.10 -8.68 -0.82
N ARG A 85 -1.04 -9.64 -0.80
CA ARG A 85 -0.69 -11.08 -0.83
C ARG A 85 -1.19 -11.76 -2.11
N ILE A 86 -2.42 -11.50 -2.54
CA ILE A 86 -3.01 -12.19 -3.71
C ILE A 86 -2.58 -11.52 -5.01
N ALA A 87 -2.88 -10.23 -5.18
CA ALA A 87 -2.60 -9.48 -6.40
C ALA A 87 -1.12 -9.53 -6.83
N PRO A 88 -0.12 -9.44 -5.93
CA PRO A 88 1.28 -9.50 -6.32
C PRO A 88 1.68 -10.83 -6.96
N ARG A 89 1.04 -11.95 -6.58
CA ARG A 89 1.28 -13.28 -7.16
C ARG A 89 0.65 -13.42 -8.54
N LEU A 90 -0.55 -12.87 -8.71
CA LEU A 90 -1.20 -12.79 -10.01
C LEU A 90 -0.46 -11.85 -10.96
N ASN A 91 0.13 -10.76 -10.45
CA ASN A 91 0.86 -9.76 -11.23
C ASN A 91 2.37 -10.05 -11.33
N ALA A 92 2.90 -11.00 -10.54
CA ALA A 92 4.25 -11.53 -10.75
C ALA A 92 4.38 -12.17 -12.13
N ALA A 93 3.24 -12.47 -12.73
CA ALA A 93 3.09 -12.83 -14.12
C ALA A 93 3.33 -11.67 -15.10
N GLY A 94 4.55 -11.16 -15.15
CA GLY A 94 4.92 -10.03 -15.99
C GLY A 94 5.20 -10.38 -17.46
N ARG A 95 5.26 -11.67 -17.83
CA ARG A 95 5.46 -12.13 -19.22
C ARG A 95 4.23 -12.90 -19.71
N LEU A 96 4.02 -12.95 -21.02
CA LEU A 96 2.92 -13.69 -21.66
C LEU A 96 2.75 -15.13 -21.12
N ALA A 97 3.86 -15.84 -20.87
CA ALA A 97 3.85 -17.19 -20.32
C ALA A 97 3.21 -17.25 -18.93
N ASP A 98 3.49 -16.26 -18.08
CA ASP A 98 2.96 -16.24 -16.73
C ASP A 98 1.51 -15.76 -16.68
N ALA A 99 1.10 -14.86 -17.58
CA ALA A 99 -0.28 -14.41 -17.67
C ALA A 99 -1.22 -15.59 -18.02
N MET A 100 -0.74 -16.50 -18.88
CA MET A 100 -1.42 -17.76 -19.16
C MET A 100 -1.45 -18.69 -17.94
N THR A 101 -0.41 -18.72 -17.11
CA THR A 101 -0.39 -19.48 -15.84
C THR A 101 -1.45 -18.97 -14.88
N ALA A 102 -1.56 -17.65 -14.69
CA ALA A 102 -2.59 -17.04 -13.84
C ALA A 102 -4.01 -17.31 -14.37
N LEU A 103 -4.21 -17.22 -15.69
CA LEU A 103 -5.50 -17.54 -16.30
C LEU A 103 -5.86 -19.02 -16.14
N LYS A 104 -4.92 -19.94 -16.40
CA LYS A 104 -5.12 -21.38 -16.19
C LYS A 104 -5.47 -21.68 -14.74
N LEU A 105 -4.81 -21.02 -13.79
CA LEU A 105 -5.12 -21.17 -12.37
C LEU A 105 -6.57 -20.76 -12.09
N MET A 106 -7.05 -19.65 -12.67
CA MET A 106 -8.43 -19.19 -12.45
C MET A 106 -9.50 -20.07 -13.10
N LEU A 107 -9.14 -20.89 -14.09
CA LEU A 107 -10.07 -21.70 -14.87
C LEU A 107 -10.05 -23.19 -14.49
N THR A 108 -8.97 -23.68 -13.86
CA THR A 108 -8.88 -25.11 -13.52
C THR A 108 -9.85 -25.50 -12.41
N GLU A 109 -10.44 -26.69 -12.56
CA GLU A 109 -11.27 -27.35 -11.55
C GLU A 109 -10.49 -28.48 -10.84
N ASP A 110 -9.29 -28.84 -11.31
CA ASP A 110 -8.43 -29.85 -10.71
C ASP A 110 -7.61 -29.22 -9.57
N GLY A 111 -7.84 -29.71 -8.35
CA GLY A 111 -7.11 -29.27 -7.16
C GLY A 111 -5.60 -29.55 -7.23
N ALA A 112 -5.16 -30.61 -7.90
CA ALA A 112 -3.73 -30.90 -8.06
C ALA A 112 -3.07 -29.92 -9.03
N GLU A 113 -3.70 -29.67 -10.19
CA GLU A 113 -3.24 -28.67 -11.15
C GLU A 113 -3.23 -27.26 -10.51
N ALA A 114 -4.28 -26.89 -9.77
CA ALA A 114 -4.37 -25.61 -9.08
C ALA A 114 -3.20 -25.38 -8.11
N ARG A 115 -2.86 -26.38 -7.29
CA ARG A 115 -1.72 -26.30 -6.37
C ARG A 115 -0.40 -26.14 -7.11
N ALA A 116 -0.20 -26.86 -8.22
CA ALA A 116 1.02 -26.75 -9.02
C ALA A 116 1.16 -25.34 -9.63
N LEU A 117 0.09 -24.82 -10.25
CA LEU A 117 0.07 -23.49 -10.84
C LEU A 117 0.27 -22.37 -9.78
N ALA A 118 -0.38 -22.49 -8.62
CA ALA A 118 -0.22 -21.54 -7.52
C ALA A 118 1.22 -21.53 -6.98
N ALA A 119 1.87 -22.69 -6.87
CA ALA A 119 3.27 -22.79 -6.45
C ALA A 119 4.22 -22.09 -7.44
N VAL A 120 3.97 -22.23 -8.75
CA VAL A 120 4.75 -21.51 -9.79
C VAL A 120 4.62 -20.00 -9.62
N LEU A 121 3.39 -19.48 -9.50
CA LEU A 121 3.16 -18.04 -9.29
C LEU A 121 3.78 -17.54 -7.98
N ASN A 122 3.71 -18.34 -6.92
CA ASN A 122 4.32 -18.01 -5.63
C ASN A 122 5.85 -17.90 -5.75
N LYS A 123 6.48 -18.84 -6.47
CA LYS A 123 7.92 -18.80 -6.74
C LYS A 123 8.30 -17.55 -7.54
N HIS A 124 7.59 -17.26 -8.63
CA HIS A 124 7.86 -16.06 -9.43
C HIS A 124 7.71 -14.76 -8.62
N ASN A 125 6.70 -14.70 -7.74
CA ASN A 125 6.56 -13.58 -6.82
C ASN A 125 7.72 -13.47 -5.83
N ALA A 126 8.19 -14.59 -5.27
CA ALA A 126 9.33 -14.61 -4.36
C ALA A 126 10.64 -14.16 -5.06
N ASP A 127 10.89 -14.66 -6.27
CA ASP A 127 12.04 -14.25 -7.08
C ASP A 127 11.99 -12.74 -7.40
N ARG A 128 10.80 -12.22 -7.75
CA ARG A 128 10.57 -10.78 -7.97
C ARG A 128 10.86 -9.96 -6.71
N GLN A 129 10.35 -10.40 -5.56
CA GLN A 129 10.56 -9.73 -4.27
C GLN A 129 12.04 -9.67 -3.88
N GLN A 130 12.82 -10.72 -4.13
CA GLN A 130 14.26 -10.71 -3.85
C GLN A 130 15.01 -9.67 -4.69
N ILE A 131 14.63 -9.50 -5.95
CA ILE A 131 15.20 -8.46 -6.83
C ILE A 131 14.77 -7.07 -6.34
N GLU A 132 13.48 -6.91 -5.99
CA GLU A 132 12.93 -5.67 -5.41
C GLU A 132 13.68 -5.24 -4.15
N GLU A 133 13.88 -6.15 -3.20
CA GLU A 133 14.56 -5.86 -1.93
C GLU A 133 15.99 -5.35 -2.15
N LYS A 134 16.74 -5.97 -3.07
CA LYS A 134 18.10 -5.54 -3.41
C LYS A 134 18.14 -4.14 -4.02
N ILE A 135 17.24 -3.85 -4.96
CA ILE A 135 17.16 -2.54 -5.62
C ILE A 135 16.69 -1.47 -4.61
N VAL A 136 15.70 -1.78 -3.78
CA VAL A 136 15.21 -0.86 -2.72
C VAL A 136 16.33 -0.54 -1.73
N ALA A 137 17.06 -1.54 -1.24
CA ALA A 137 18.16 -1.33 -0.31
C ALA A 137 19.28 -0.47 -0.92
N ALA A 138 19.65 -0.74 -2.18
CA ALA A 138 20.63 0.08 -2.90
C ALA A 138 20.14 1.52 -3.12
N ALA A 139 18.86 1.70 -3.46
CA ALA A 139 18.26 3.02 -3.65
C ALA A 139 18.22 3.82 -2.34
N LEU A 140 17.85 3.19 -1.22
CA LEU A 140 17.88 3.83 0.11
C LEU A 140 19.30 4.24 0.51
N ALA A 141 20.29 3.37 0.32
CA ALA A 141 21.69 3.68 0.60
C ALA A 141 22.23 4.81 -0.30
N GLN A 142 21.75 4.92 -1.54
CA GLN A 142 22.10 6.05 -2.41
C GLN A 142 21.37 7.33 -1.97
N ALA A 143 20.12 7.24 -1.54
CA ALA A 143 19.32 8.37 -1.06
C ALA A 143 19.93 9.06 0.16
N GLU A 144 20.55 8.30 1.07
CA GLU A 144 21.24 8.84 2.25
C GLU A 144 22.29 9.90 1.88
N LYS A 145 23.00 9.71 0.76
CA LYS A 145 24.01 10.66 0.24
C LYS A 145 23.41 11.99 -0.23
N PHE A 146 22.10 12.01 -0.49
CA PHE A 146 21.35 13.15 -1.01
C PHE A 146 20.21 13.53 -0.06
N ALA A 147 20.25 13.16 1.22
CA ALA A 147 19.15 13.38 2.15
C ALA A 147 18.76 14.86 2.35
N GLY A 148 19.69 15.79 2.04
CA GLY A 148 19.44 17.23 2.05
C GLY A 148 18.74 17.77 0.80
N ASP A 149 18.65 16.98 -0.27
CA ASP A 149 18.02 17.40 -1.52
C ASP A 149 16.49 17.50 -1.36
N ARG A 150 15.88 18.42 -2.11
CA ARG A 150 14.43 18.53 -2.20
C ARG A 150 13.83 17.46 -3.10
N VAL A 151 14.58 16.99 -4.10
CA VAL A 151 14.20 15.89 -5.00
C VAL A 151 15.33 14.86 -5.03
N LEU A 152 15.01 13.62 -4.69
CA LEU A 152 15.97 12.52 -4.69
C LEU A 152 16.06 11.91 -6.08
N VAL A 153 17.18 12.10 -6.77
CA VAL A 153 17.44 11.52 -8.09
C VAL A 153 18.51 10.43 -7.99
N LEU A 154 18.03 9.19 -8.05
CA LEU A 154 18.76 7.96 -7.85
C LEU A 154 18.94 7.25 -9.18
N ALA A 155 20.10 6.66 -9.41
CA ALA A 155 20.40 6.00 -10.68
C ALA A 155 21.41 4.87 -10.52
N ASP A 156 21.14 3.75 -11.20
CA ASP A 156 22.07 2.65 -11.40
C ASP A 156 21.67 1.84 -12.65
N GLU A 157 22.61 1.61 -13.56
CA GLU A 157 22.35 0.91 -14.82
C GLU A 157 21.94 -0.56 -14.62
N SER A 158 22.25 -1.16 -13.46
CA SER A 158 21.85 -2.53 -13.11
C SER A 158 20.38 -2.64 -12.68
N TRP A 159 19.69 -1.52 -12.41
CA TRP A 159 18.32 -1.56 -11.91
C TRP A 159 17.31 -1.83 -13.02
N HIS A 160 16.51 -2.87 -12.82
CA HIS A 160 15.52 -3.29 -13.81
C HIS A 160 14.31 -2.34 -13.84
N ALA A 161 13.92 -1.89 -15.05
CA ALA A 161 12.84 -0.91 -15.25
C ALA A 161 11.47 -1.35 -14.67
N GLY A 162 11.23 -2.67 -14.54
CA GLY A 162 10.02 -3.21 -13.91
C GLY A 162 9.94 -3.04 -12.39
N VAL A 163 11.04 -2.64 -11.74
CA VAL A 163 11.19 -2.62 -10.27
C VAL A 163 11.46 -1.21 -9.72
N ILE A 164 12.06 -0.32 -10.51
CA ILE A 164 12.42 1.04 -10.10
C ILE A 164 11.24 1.86 -9.53
N GLY A 165 9.99 1.59 -9.94
CA GLY A 165 8.82 2.28 -9.37
C GLY A 165 8.52 1.90 -7.92
N ILE A 166 8.84 0.67 -7.52
CA ILE A 166 8.70 0.19 -6.13
C ILE A 166 9.80 0.84 -5.29
N ALA A 167 11.04 0.87 -5.79
CA ALA A 167 12.14 1.57 -5.16
C ALA A 167 11.83 3.07 -4.95
N ALA A 168 11.31 3.76 -5.97
CA ALA A 168 10.91 5.16 -5.87
C ALA A 168 9.86 5.38 -4.77
N SER A 169 8.88 4.48 -4.67
CA SER A 169 7.83 4.57 -3.65
C SER A 169 8.37 4.31 -2.25
N ARG A 170 9.32 3.38 -2.08
CA ARG A 170 9.96 3.09 -0.79
C ARG A 170 10.86 4.21 -0.32
N VAL A 171 11.67 4.79 -1.21
CA VAL A 171 12.50 5.96 -0.88
C VAL A 171 11.61 7.15 -0.52
N LEU A 172 10.51 7.37 -1.24
CA LEU A 172 9.55 8.43 -0.90
C LEU A 172 8.95 8.22 0.49
N GLN A 173 8.59 6.99 0.86
CA GLN A 173 8.05 6.70 2.20
C GLN A 173 9.05 6.98 3.32
N GLU A 174 10.34 6.72 3.09
CA GLU A 174 11.39 6.91 4.09
C GLU A 174 11.75 8.40 4.25
N TYR A 175 11.99 9.09 3.14
CA TYR A 175 12.51 10.46 3.15
C TYR A 175 11.43 11.53 2.99
N TYR A 176 10.21 11.16 2.57
CA TYR A 176 9.12 12.09 2.20
C TYR A 176 9.60 13.22 1.29
N ARG A 177 10.20 12.84 0.16
CA ARG A 177 10.65 13.73 -0.92
C ARG A 177 10.07 13.24 -2.24
N PRO A 178 9.84 14.11 -3.25
CA PRO A 178 9.75 13.66 -4.64
C PRO A 178 10.99 12.82 -4.99
N VAL A 179 10.77 11.68 -5.64
CA VAL A 179 11.82 10.72 -5.98
C VAL A 179 11.78 10.40 -7.47
N VAL A 180 12.96 10.34 -8.07
CA VAL A 180 13.20 9.84 -9.42
C VAL A 180 14.21 8.70 -9.32
N VAL A 181 13.83 7.49 -9.74
CA VAL A 181 14.73 6.32 -9.79
C VAL A 181 14.94 5.94 -11.24
N ILE A 182 16.20 5.94 -11.69
CA ILE A 182 16.61 5.67 -13.07
C ILE A 182 17.37 4.34 -13.12
N GLY A 183 16.94 3.45 -14.03
CA GLY A 183 17.54 2.15 -14.24
C GLY A 183 18.12 1.98 -15.64
N ALA A 184 18.30 0.72 -16.03
CA ALA A 184 18.88 0.31 -17.31
C ALA A 184 18.31 1.06 -18.52
N GLY A 185 19.19 1.52 -19.41
CA GLY A 185 18.85 2.27 -20.62
C GLY A 185 18.25 3.65 -20.33
N GLY A 186 18.57 4.25 -19.18
CA GLY A 186 18.10 5.58 -18.80
C GLY A 186 16.61 5.66 -18.47
N LYS A 187 15.91 4.53 -18.32
CA LYS A 187 14.48 4.51 -18.02
C LYS A 187 14.24 4.83 -16.55
N GLY A 188 13.41 5.83 -16.28
CA GLY A 188 13.12 6.30 -14.94
C GLY A 188 11.66 6.15 -14.52
N SER A 189 11.44 5.98 -13.22
CA SER A 189 10.13 6.01 -12.57
C SER A 189 10.15 7.03 -11.45
N CYS A 190 9.11 7.86 -11.41
CA CYS A 190 9.03 9.00 -10.51
C CYS A 190 7.83 8.86 -9.57
N ARG A 191 7.98 9.36 -8.35
CA ARG A 191 6.92 9.50 -7.34
C ARG A 191 6.99 10.89 -6.73
N SER A 192 5.83 11.45 -6.42
CA SER A 192 5.72 12.78 -5.85
C SER A 192 5.06 12.78 -4.48
N ILE A 193 5.19 13.91 -3.80
CA ILE A 193 4.45 14.25 -2.58
C ILE A 193 3.36 15.28 -2.89
N ASN A 194 2.41 15.44 -1.97
CA ASN A 194 1.39 16.48 -2.09
C ASN A 194 2.04 17.87 -2.23
N GLY A 195 1.47 18.71 -3.09
CA GLY A 195 2.01 20.05 -3.36
C GLY A 195 3.13 20.10 -4.40
N PHE A 196 3.57 18.97 -4.96
CA PHE A 196 4.57 18.93 -6.04
C PHE A 196 4.09 18.11 -7.23
N SER A 197 4.00 18.72 -8.41
CA SER A 197 3.69 18.00 -9.65
C SER A 197 4.96 17.45 -10.28
N ILE A 198 5.16 16.13 -10.22
CA ILE A 198 6.36 15.51 -10.79
C ILE A 198 6.40 15.60 -12.31
N VAL A 199 5.25 15.47 -12.98
CA VAL A 199 5.17 15.67 -14.44
C VAL A 199 5.43 17.12 -14.83
N GLY A 200 4.97 18.08 -14.02
CA GLY A 200 5.28 19.50 -14.19
C GLY A 200 6.79 19.80 -14.02
N ALA A 201 7.40 19.20 -13.00
CA ALA A 201 8.84 19.31 -12.77
C ALA A 201 9.67 18.71 -13.92
N LEU A 202 9.27 17.53 -14.42
CA LEU A 202 9.90 16.92 -15.60
C LEU A 202 9.74 17.80 -16.85
N ALA A 203 8.58 18.42 -17.04
CA ALA A 203 8.36 19.35 -18.15
C ALA A 203 9.27 20.59 -18.05
N ALA A 204 9.48 21.13 -16.85
CA ALA A 204 10.42 22.22 -16.62
C ALA A 204 11.89 21.82 -16.85
N CYS A 205 12.19 20.52 -16.83
CA CYS A 205 13.52 19.95 -17.06
C CYS A 205 13.63 19.21 -18.42
N ALA A 206 12.69 19.44 -19.34
CA ALA A 206 12.61 18.74 -20.63
C ALA A 206 13.91 18.72 -21.46
N PRO A 207 14.78 19.75 -21.48
CA PRO A 207 16.03 19.72 -22.26
C PRO A 207 16.99 18.59 -21.88
N TRP A 208 16.86 18.00 -20.69
CA TRP A 208 17.71 16.91 -20.22
C TRP A 208 17.15 15.52 -20.54
N LEU A 209 15.91 15.42 -21.01
CA LEU A 209 15.13 14.19 -21.14
C LEU A 209 14.90 13.83 -22.61
N ASP A 210 14.95 12.54 -22.94
CA ASP A 210 14.52 12.05 -24.25
C ASP A 210 12.99 11.96 -24.34
N ARG A 211 12.35 11.54 -23.24
CA ARG A 211 10.91 11.38 -23.13
C ARG A 211 10.46 11.46 -21.67
N PHE A 212 9.26 11.95 -21.43
CA PHE A 212 8.57 11.83 -20.14
C PHE A 212 7.05 11.81 -20.31
N GLY A 213 6.33 11.39 -19.28
CA GLY A 213 4.87 11.44 -19.23
C GLY A 213 4.30 10.81 -17.95
N GLY A 214 3.06 11.16 -17.62
CA GLY A 214 2.39 10.66 -16.42
C GLY A 214 1.44 11.68 -15.83
N HIS A 215 1.29 11.63 -14.51
CA HIS A 215 0.40 12.47 -13.71
C HIS A 215 1.19 13.19 -12.60
N GLU A 216 0.51 14.02 -11.82
CA GLU A 216 1.12 14.83 -10.76
C GLU A 216 1.89 14.01 -9.73
N MET A 217 1.39 12.83 -9.37
CA MET A 217 1.97 11.98 -8.32
C MET A 217 2.90 10.88 -8.82
N ALA A 218 2.87 10.57 -10.12
CA ALA A 218 3.68 9.50 -10.71
C ALA A 218 3.94 9.75 -12.20
N ALA A 219 5.18 9.58 -12.63
CA ALA A 219 5.57 9.73 -14.04
C ALA A 219 6.66 8.73 -14.43
N GLY A 220 6.79 8.48 -15.72
CA GLY A 220 7.92 7.79 -16.34
C GLY A 220 8.77 8.75 -17.15
N LEU A 221 10.06 8.44 -17.29
CA LEU A 221 10.99 9.20 -18.11
C LEU A 221 12.03 8.32 -18.81
N THR A 222 12.73 8.90 -19.77
CA THR A 222 13.97 8.36 -20.36
C THR A 222 14.98 9.50 -20.42
N VAL A 223 16.20 9.25 -19.94
CA VAL A 223 17.26 10.24 -19.83
C VAL A 223 18.60 9.66 -20.33
N PRO A 224 19.37 10.40 -21.15
CA PRO A 224 20.71 9.99 -21.50
C PRO A 224 21.61 9.86 -20.25
N PRO A 225 22.50 8.85 -20.15
CA PRO A 225 23.34 8.66 -18.96
C PRO A 225 24.16 9.90 -18.56
N GLY A 226 24.66 10.66 -19.53
CA GLY A 226 25.40 11.91 -19.29
C GLY A 226 24.55 13.06 -18.71
N ASN A 227 23.22 12.98 -18.83
CA ASN A 227 22.30 14.03 -18.40
C ASN A 227 21.73 13.81 -16.99
N ILE A 228 22.05 12.69 -16.32
CA ILE A 228 21.50 12.37 -14.99
C ILE A 228 21.92 13.43 -13.94
N GLY A 229 23.19 13.84 -13.95
CA GLY A 229 23.71 14.89 -13.06
C GLY A 229 23.01 16.24 -13.28
N PRO A 230 23.01 16.78 -14.51
CA PRO A 230 22.28 17.99 -14.86
C PRO A 230 20.78 17.93 -14.53
N LEU A 231 20.12 16.79 -14.79
CA LEU A 231 18.72 16.57 -14.43
C LEU A 231 18.49 16.68 -12.92
N ARG A 232 19.38 16.08 -12.09
CA ARG A 232 19.30 16.17 -10.62
C ARG A 232 19.35 17.62 -10.15
N GLN A 233 20.28 18.40 -10.69
CA GLN A 233 20.41 19.81 -10.35
C GLN A 233 19.15 20.59 -10.76
N ALA A 234 18.71 20.45 -12.01
CA ALA A 234 17.56 21.18 -12.54
C ALA A 234 16.26 20.86 -11.77
N LEU A 235 16.05 19.60 -11.38
CA LEU A 235 14.89 19.20 -10.57
C LEU A 235 14.92 19.81 -9.17
N ASN A 236 16.09 19.85 -8.53
CA ASN A 236 16.24 20.46 -7.21
C ASN A 236 16.07 21.99 -7.25
N GLU A 237 16.55 22.67 -8.30
CA GLU A 237 16.33 24.10 -8.52
C GLU A 237 14.85 24.42 -8.81
N HIS A 238 14.16 23.56 -9.55
CA HIS A 238 12.71 23.68 -9.74
C HIS A 238 11.98 23.49 -8.40
N ALA A 239 12.30 22.43 -7.66
CA ALA A 239 11.70 22.16 -6.36
C ALA A 239 11.97 23.27 -5.33
N ALA A 240 13.14 23.91 -5.35
CA ALA A 240 13.46 25.04 -4.48
C ALA A 240 12.56 26.26 -4.68
N ARG A 241 11.97 26.41 -5.87
CA ARG A 241 11.03 27.51 -6.19
C ARG A 241 9.59 27.19 -5.84
N VAL A 242 9.24 25.91 -5.74
CA VAL A 242 7.85 25.43 -5.60
C VAL A 242 7.56 24.90 -4.20
N LEU A 243 8.51 24.17 -3.60
CA LEU A 243 8.36 23.52 -2.30
C LEU A 243 8.94 24.37 -1.18
N ARG A 244 8.15 24.53 -0.12
CA ARG A 244 8.60 25.06 1.16
C ARG A 244 9.13 23.91 2.03
N THR A 245 9.81 24.24 3.11
CA THR A 245 10.40 23.24 4.01
C THR A 245 9.32 22.42 4.72
N GLU A 246 8.17 23.03 5.03
CA GLU A 246 7.05 22.36 5.70
C GLU A 246 6.39 21.32 4.80
N ASP A 247 6.39 21.56 3.48
CA ASP A 247 5.84 20.61 2.50
C ASP A 247 6.68 19.32 2.43
N LEU A 248 7.93 19.36 2.93
CA LEU A 248 8.83 18.21 3.01
C LEU A 248 8.64 17.38 4.30
N ALA A 249 7.62 17.69 5.11
CA ALA A 249 7.23 16.89 6.26
C ALA A 249 5.95 16.08 5.94
N PRO A 250 5.89 14.78 6.30
CA PRO A 250 4.68 14.01 6.12
C PRO A 250 3.56 14.55 7.01
N ALA A 251 2.47 14.98 6.39
CA ALA A 251 1.25 15.34 7.10
C ALA A 251 0.36 14.11 7.29
N VAL A 252 -0.21 13.96 8.48
CA VAL A 252 -1.25 12.96 8.76
C VAL A 252 -2.57 13.70 8.90
N GLN A 253 -3.51 13.42 8.01
CA GLN A 253 -4.88 13.90 8.16
C GLN A 253 -5.57 13.08 9.25
N VAL A 254 -6.05 13.76 10.29
CA VAL A 254 -6.81 13.18 11.39
C VAL A 254 -8.29 13.44 11.13
N ASP A 255 -9.10 12.39 11.20
CA ASP A 255 -10.55 12.44 10.99
C ASP A 255 -11.29 12.89 12.26
N ALA A 256 -10.82 12.48 13.44
CA ALA A 256 -11.36 12.92 14.73
C ALA A 256 -10.35 12.79 15.87
N VAL A 257 -10.49 13.67 16.88
CA VAL A 257 -9.81 13.54 18.18
C VAL A 257 -10.74 12.79 19.13
N VAL A 258 -10.21 11.79 19.84
CA VAL A 258 -10.96 10.92 20.76
C VAL A 258 -10.19 10.73 22.06
N GLY A 259 -10.91 10.45 23.15
CA GLY A 259 -10.34 9.97 24.40
C GLY A 259 -9.97 8.48 24.34
N LEU A 260 -9.00 8.04 25.16
CA LEU A 260 -8.62 6.63 25.20
C LEU A 260 -9.76 5.74 25.71
N GLY A 261 -10.57 6.26 26.65
CA GLY A 261 -11.73 5.56 27.20
C GLY A 261 -12.92 5.45 26.24
N GLU A 262 -12.93 6.19 25.13
CA GLU A 262 -13.97 6.11 24.09
C GLU A 262 -13.76 4.93 23.13
N LEU A 263 -12.59 4.27 23.17
CA LEU A 263 -12.25 3.14 22.30
C LEU A 263 -12.86 1.84 22.83
N ASP A 264 -14.17 1.80 22.99
CA ASP A 264 -14.92 0.66 23.52
C ASP A 264 -15.54 -0.21 22.40
N ALA A 265 -16.31 -1.23 22.79
CA ALA A 265 -16.97 -2.12 21.84
C ALA A 265 -17.92 -1.37 20.89
N GLU A 266 -18.66 -0.38 21.37
CA GLU A 266 -19.60 0.38 20.53
C GLU A 266 -18.86 1.22 19.49
N PHE A 267 -17.71 1.80 19.85
CA PHE A 267 -16.82 2.48 18.92
C PHE A 267 -16.38 1.54 17.78
N PHE A 268 -15.96 0.32 18.10
CA PHE A 268 -15.53 -0.64 17.08
C PHE A 268 -16.70 -1.16 16.23
N GLU A 269 -17.91 -1.31 16.77
CA GLU A 269 -19.11 -1.60 15.97
C GLU A 269 -19.37 -0.51 14.92
N CYS A 270 -19.25 0.76 15.32
CA CYS A 270 -19.34 1.89 14.41
C CYS A 270 -18.24 1.85 13.36
N LEU A 271 -16.99 1.60 13.77
CA LEU A 271 -15.85 1.54 12.86
C LEU A 271 -15.99 0.45 11.79
N ARG A 272 -16.53 -0.73 12.15
CA ARG A 272 -16.77 -1.83 11.20
C ARG A 272 -17.73 -1.46 10.06
N GLN A 273 -18.56 -0.45 10.21
CA GLN A 273 -19.45 0.03 9.14
C GLN A 273 -18.67 0.70 7.99
N PHE A 274 -17.45 1.18 8.25
CA PHE A 274 -16.55 1.76 7.25
C PHE A 274 -15.83 0.70 6.41
N GLU A 275 -15.86 -0.58 6.79
CA GLU A 275 -15.24 -1.66 6.01
C GLU A 275 -16.06 -2.02 4.75
N PRO A 276 -15.42 -2.40 3.62
CA PRO A 276 -13.98 -2.59 3.45
C PRO A 276 -13.20 -1.28 3.24
N CYS A 277 -12.11 -1.09 3.98
CA CYS A 277 -11.19 0.04 3.82
C CYS A 277 -10.13 -0.24 2.73
N GLY A 278 -9.85 0.75 1.89
CA GLY A 278 -8.89 0.66 0.79
C GLY A 278 -8.76 1.95 -0.01
N VAL A 279 -8.36 1.87 -1.28
CA VAL A 279 -8.21 3.05 -2.14
C VAL A 279 -9.55 3.81 -2.20
N GLY A 280 -9.52 5.13 -2.02
CA GLY A 280 -10.73 5.97 -2.02
C GLY A 280 -11.66 5.81 -0.80
N ASN A 281 -11.35 4.91 0.12
CA ASN A 281 -12.02 4.75 1.42
C ASN A 281 -10.99 4.29 2.47
N PRO A 282 -10.01 5.14 2.85
CA PRO A 282 -8.98 4.75 3.81
C PRO A 282 -9.59 4.44 5.18
N ALA A 283 -8.89 3.65 5.98
CA ALA A 283 -9.27 3.45 7.38
C ALA A 283 -9.20 4.79 8.13
N PRO A 284 -10.23 5.15 8.92
CA PRO A 284 -10.22 6.40 9.68
C PRO A 284 -9.00 6.50 10.60
N VAL A 285 -8.39 7.68 10.60
CA VAL A 285 -7.25 8.01 11.46
C VAL A 285 -7.75 8.90 12.59
N PHE A 286 -7.58 8.46 13.81
CA PHE A 286 -7.95 9.20 15.00
C PHE A 286 -6.70 9.80 15.66
N ALA A 287 -6.90 10.78 16.55
CA ALA A 287 -5.84 11.26 17.41
C ALA A 287 -6.26 11.26 18.88
N VAL A 288 -5.29 11.00 19.76
CA VAL A 288 -5.38 11.32 21.18
C VAL A 288 -4.33 12.38 21.46
N GLU A 289 -4.71 13.39 22.23
CA GLU A 289 -3.85 14.54 22.54
C GLU A 289 -3.46 14.54 24.01
N ASN A 290 -2.29 15.09 24.33
CA ASN A 290 -1.82 15.29 25.70
C ASN A 290 -1.73 13.99 26.53
N VAL A 291 -1.48 12.85 25.90
CA VAL A 291 -1.28 11.58 26.62
C VAL A 291 0.16 11.45 27.13
N ARG A 292 0.35 10.63 28.15
CA ARG A 292 1.65 10.36 28.77
C ARG A 292 2.16 8.97 28.42
N LEU A 293 3.46 8.84 28.20
CA LEU A 293 4.09 7.52 28.11
C LEU A 293 4.00 6.80 29.45
N ARG A 294 3.58 5.52 29.41
CA ARG A 294 3.58 4.63 30.56
C ARG A 294 4.65 3.56 30.41
N GLY A 295 5.70 3.66 31.23
CA GLY A 295 6.85 2.75 31.15
C GLY A 295 7.75 3.03 29.95
N ALA A 296 8.73 2.14 29.76
CA ALA A 296 9.72 2.29 28.69
C ALA A 296 9.20 1.68 27.36
N PRO A 297 9.31 2.39 26.23
CA PRO A 297 9.12 1.82 24.91
C PRO A 297 10.04 0.62 24.68
N ARG A 298 9.59 -0.35 23.86
CA ARG A 298 10.33 -1.56 23.54
C ARG A 298 10.32 -1.82 22.05
N VAL A 299 11.47 -2.22 21.51
CA VAL A 299 11.55 -2.69 20.12
C VAL A 299 10.99 -4.11 20.06
N VAL A 300 10.10 -4.36 19.10
CA VAL A 300 9.48 -5.66 18.82
C VAL A 300 9.68 -6.03 17.34
N GLY A 301 9.83 -7.34 17.08
CA GLY A 301 10.13 -7.83 15.74
C GLY A 301 11.49 -7.33 15.24
N LYS A 302 11.55 -6.89 13.97
CA LYS A 302 12.78 -6.38 13.36
C LYS A 302 13.04 -4.90 13.61
N ASN A 303 12.00 -4.07 13.55
CA ASN A 303 12.13 -2.60 13.61
C ASN A 303 10.79 -1.92 13.97
N HIS A 304 10.08 -2.37 15.00
CA HIS A 304 8.79 -1.78 15.39
C HIS A 304 8.85 -1.35 16.85
N LEU A 305 8.25 -0.21 17.17
CA LEU A 305 8.26 0.32 18.53
C LEU A 305 6.90 0.06 19.19
N LYS A 306 6.92 -0.68 20.29
CA LYS A 306 5.76 -0.92 21.14
C LYS A 306 5.88 -0.08 22.41
N PHE A 307 4.83 0.62 22.78
CA PHE A 307 4.78 1.43 23.99
C PHE A 307 3.34 1.52 24.51
N PHE A 308 3.16 2.10 25.70
CA PHE A 308 1.84 2.32 26.28
C PHE A 308 1.64 3.81 26.52
N VAL A 309 0.43 4.30 26.24
CA VAL A 309 0.03 5.68 26.50
C VAL A 309 -1.14 5.71 27.48
N THR A 310 -1.21 6.77 28.29
CA THR A 310 -2.28 6.96 29.27
C THR A 310 -2.69 8.42 29.39
N ASP A 311 -3.99 8.67 29.52
CA ASP A 311 -4.56 9.96 29.91
C ASP A 311 -4.55 10.16 31.44
N GLY A 312 -4.48 9.07 32.20
CA GLY A 312 -4.50 9.03 33.66
C GLY A 312 -5.47 7.98 34.20
N ASP A 313 -6.53 7.72 33.43
CA ASP A 313 -7.60 6.78 33.77
C ASP A 313 -7.48 5.50 32.93
N THR A 314 -7.24 5.66 31.64
CA THR A 314 -7.13 4.56 30.67
C THR A 314 -5.68 4.41 30.21
N THR A 315 -5.23 3.18 30.00
CA THR A 315 -3.93 2.89 29.38
C THR A 315 -4.14 1.96 28.20
N VAL A 316 -3.60 2.32 27.05
CA VAL A 316 -3.73 1.54 25.81
C VAL A 316 -2.36 1.24 25.22
N GLU A 317 -2.22 0.06 24.62
CA GLU A 317 -1.03 -0.34 23.88
C GLU A 317 -0.97 0.39 22.54
N ALA A 318 0.23 0.84 22.15
CA ALA A 318 0.48 1.47 20.87
C ALA A 318 1.66 0.79 20.16
N VAL A 319 1.52 0.59 18.84
CA VAL A 319 2.56 -0.01 18.00
C VAL A 319 2.86 0.90 16.80
N TRP A 320 4.11 1.35 16.71
CA TRP A 320 4.62 2.14 15.60
C TRP A 320 5.56 1.31 14.71
N TRP A 321 5.00 0.87 13.59
CA TRP A 321 5.70 0.01 12.64
C TRP A 321 6.81 0.77 11.90
N GLY A 322 8.03 0.24 11.93
CA GLY A 322 9.18 0.75 11.18
C GLY A 322 9.98 1.81 11.93
N ARG A 323 9.66 2.03 13.21
CA ARG A 323 10.18 3.13 14.02
C ARG A 323 10.86 2.65 15.31
N GLY A 324 11.56 1.52 15.27
CA GLY A 324 12.22 0.93 16.44
C GLY A 324 13.26 1.84 17.11
N GLU A 325 13.86 2.76 16.35
CA GLU A 325 14.84 3.74 16.83
C GLU A 325 14.22 5.09 17.21
N ALA A 326 12.89 5.25 17.11
CA ALA A 326 12.25 6.53 17.39
C ALA A 326 12.29 6.87 18.89
N GLU A 327 12.71 8.08 19.20
CA GLU A 327 12.60 8.67 20.53
C GLU A 327 11.21 9.28 20.72
N LEU A 328 10.57 8.96 21.84
CA LEU A 328 9.23 9.46 22.16
C LEU A 328 9.30 10.50 23.28
N PRO A 329 8.61 11.65 23.15
CA PRO A 329 8.51 12.61 24.24
C PRO A 329 7.63 12.07 25.36
N ALA A 330 7.86 12.54 26.60
CA ALA A 330 7.11 12.07 27.77
C ALA A 330 5.61 12.37 27.69
N VAL A 331 5.27 13.51 27.09
CA VAL A 331 3.90 13.93 26.77
C VAL A 331 3.80 14.13 25.26
N LEU A 332 2.80 13.52 24.65
CA LEU A 332 2.69 13.39 23.20
C LEU A 332 1.25 13.41 22.73
N ASP A 333 1.07 13.82 21.48
CA ASP A 333 -0.13 13.51 20.71
C ASP A 333 0.18 12.32 19.79
N VAL A 334 -0.79 11.43 19.65
CA VAL A 334 -0.66 10.21 18.84
C VAL A 334 -1.76 10.19 17.80
N ALA A 335 -1.40 10.17 16.52
CA ALA A 335 -2.32 9.84 15.43
C ALA A 335 -2.24 8.34 15.14
N PHE A 336 -3.38 7.65 15.07
CA PHE A 336 -3.44 6.19 15.01
C PHE A 336 -4.65 5.67 14.25
N VAL A 337 -4.58 4.39 13.84
CA VAL A 337 -5.74 3.58 13.45
C VAL A 337 -5.97 2.57 14.59
N PRO A 338 -7.15 2.56 15.23
CA PRO A 338 -7.45 1.64 16.32
C PRO A 338 -7.69 0.23 15.79
N GLU A 339 -7.16 -0.77 16.47
CA GLU A 339 -7.28 -2.18 16.12
C GLU A 339 -7.66 -3.00 17.35
N LEU A 340 -8.45 -4.04 17.14
CA LEU A 340 -8.69 -5.07 18.15
C LEU A 340 -7.63 -6.16 18.01
N ASN A 341 -7.04 -6.55 19.13
CA ASN A 341 -6.14 -7.67 19.22
C ASN A 341 -6.76 -8.74 20.13
N ASP A 342 -7.03 -9.92 19.58
CA ASP A 342 -7.44 -11.10 20.35
C ASP A 342 -6.20 -11.92 20.70
N TYR A 343 -5.88 -11.98 21.98
CA TYR A 343 -4.88 -12.90 22.50
C TYR A 343 -5.50 -13.82 23.54
N ARG A 344 -5.63 -15.11 23.17
CA ARG A 344 -6.18 -16.18 24.02
C ARG A 344 -7.63 -15.90 24.48
N GLY A 345 -8.44 -15.27 23.64
CA GLY A 345 -9.84 -14.95 23.94
C GLY A 345 -10.02 -13.69 24.78
N VAL A 346 -8.96 -12.90 24.97
CA VAL A 346 -9.05 -11.57 25.58
C VAL A 346 -8.83 -10.55 24.47
N GLU A 347 -9.90 -9.87 24.10
CA GLU A 347 -9.83 -8.73 23.18
C GLU A 347 -9.25 -7.52 23.91
N SER A 348 -8.30 -6.86 23.25
CA SER A 348 -7.63 -5.67 23.75
C SER A 348 -7.48 -4.65 22.62
N VAL A 349 -7.60 -3.37 22.97
CA VAL A 349 -7.39 -2.28 22.01
C VAL A 349 -5.90 -2.04 21.83
N VAL A 350 -5.49 -1.91 20.57
CA VAL A 350 -4.13 -1.53 20.18
C VAL A 350 -4.20 -0.36 19.21
N LEU A 351 -3.41 0.67 19.46
CA LEU A 351 -3.26 1.83 18.59
C LEU A 351 -2.18 1.55 17.55
N ARG A 352 -2.55 1.36 16.29
CA ARG A 352 -1.56 1.31 15.20
C ARG A 352 -1.15 2.74 14.83
N VAL A 353 0.01 3.15 15.29
CA VAL A 353 0.49 4.54 15.21
C VAL A 353 0.83 4.92 13.77
N ARG A 354 0.38 6.11 13.36
CA ARG A 354 0.74 6.79 12.11
C ARG A 354 1.80 7.85 12.33
N ALA A 355 1.61 8.69 13.34
CA ALA A 355 2.55 9.73 13.71
C ALA A 355 2.46 10.04 15.20
N VAL A 356 3.55 10.58 15.72
CA VAL A 356 3.66 11.14 17.06
C VAL A 356 4.19 12.55 16.92
N ARG A 357 3.65 13.48 17.71
CA ARG A 357 4.28 14.79 17.92
C ARG A 357 4.40 15.11 19.40
N ALA A 358 5.44 15.87 19.74
CA ALA A 358 5.55 16.47 21.06
C ALA A 358 4.45 17.53 21.22
N ASN A 359 3.86 17.59 22.40
CA ASN A 359 2.87 18.62 22.74
C ASN A 359 3.47 20.03 22.51
N GLY A 360 2.70 20.93 21.88
CA GLY A 360 3.06 22.33 21.67
C GLY A 360 3.80 22.65 20.37
N ARG A 361 3.91 21.71 19.41
CA ARG A 361 4.37 22.02 18.04
C ARG A 361 3.24 21.81 17.04
N SER A 362 2.75 22.91 16.45
CA SER A 362 2.01 22.86 15.18
C SER A 362 2.97 22.32 14.11
N ALA A 363 2.54 21.31 13.35
CA ALA A 363 3.18 20.93 12.10
C ALA A 363 2.26 21.37 10.96
#